data_AF-A0AA44ZSA8-F1
#
_entry.id   AF-A0AA44ZSA8-F1
#
_cell.length_a   1.000
_cell.length_b   1.000
_cell.length_c   1.000
_cell.angle_alpha   90.00
_cell.angle_beta   90.00
_cell.angle_gamma   90.00
#
_symmetry.space_group_name_H-M   'P 1'
#
loop_
_entity.id
_entity.type
_entity.pdbx_description
1 polymer ?
#
loop_
_entity_poly.entity_id
_entity_poly.type
_entity_poly.pdbx_seq_one_letter_code
_entity_poly.pdbx_strand_id
1 'polypeptide(L)'
;MSQALYEITVNALLDRDRPITRAYWDAAVARVGGHRVPQLLAELTDAGLVGADLLPGAVAEAWASADRPLDRLPAARWRELFGDAGLAPPAVTDGSSSP
;
A
#
# COMPACT_ATOMS: atom_id res chain seq x y z
N MET A 1 10.64 8.72 -11.06
CA MET A 1 9.53 9.51 -10.48
C MET A 1 10.05 10.32 -9.29
N SER A 2 9.73 11.61 -9.18
CA SER A 2 10.28 12.49 -8.14
C SER A 2 9.51 12.39 -6.82
N GLN A 3 10.21 12.61 -5.70
CA GLN A 3 9.63 12.70 -4.35
C GLN A 3 8.48 13.73 -4.27
N ALA A 4 8.63 14.88 -4.94
CA ALA A 4 7.61 15.92 -4.98
C ALA A 4 6.29 15.46 -5.62
N LEU A 5 6.32 14.61 -6.65
CA LEU A 5 5.10 14.11 -7.29
C LEU A 5 4.34 13.16 -6.38
N TYR A 6 5.07 12.37 -5.58
CA TYR A 6 4.49 11.51 -4.56
C TYR A 6 3.75 12.34 -3.50
N GLU A 7 4.43 13.32 -2.91
CA GLU A 7 3.87 14.20 -1.87
C GLU A 7 2.62 14.95 -2.35
N ILE A 8 2.64 15.50 -3.57
CA ILE A 8 1.45 16.14 -4.16
C ILE A 8 0.27 15.17 -4.27
N THR A 9 0.55 13.92 -4.67
CA THR A 9 -0.50 12.91 -4.87
C THR A 9 -1.10 12.47 -3.54
N VAL A 10 -0.27 12.24 -2.53
CA VAL A 10 -0.71 11.87 -1.18
C VAL A 10 -1.51 13.00 -0.55
N ASN A 11 -0.99 14.23 -0.53
CA ASN A 11 -1.68 15.37 0.08
C ASN A 11 -3.05 15.61 -0.56
N ALA A 12 -3.14 15.51 -1.90
CA ALA A 12 -4.42 15.64 -2.59
C ALA A 12 -5.46 14.56 -2.24
N LEU A 13 -5.02 13.39 -1.77
CA LEU A 13 -5.90 12.34 -1.26
C LEU A 13 -6.27 12.57 0.20
N LEU A 14 -5.29 12.99 1.02
CA LEU A 14 -5.48 13.33 2.43
C LEU A 14 -6.48 14.49 2.61
N ASP A 15 -6.37 15.53 1.78
CA ASP A 15 -7.24 16.71 1.81
C ASP A 15 -8.73 16.39 1.54
N ARG A 16 -9.05 15.19 1.06
CA ARG A 16 -10.44 14.79 0.76
C ARG A 16 -11.24 14.48 2.01
N ASP A 17 -10.56 14.07 3.10
CA ASP A 17 -11.14 13.72 4.40
C ASP A 17 -12.36 12.78 4.31
N ARG A 18 -12.33 11.85 3.36
CA ARG A 18 -13.36 10.83 3.16
C ARG A 18 -12.78 9.57 2.52
N PRO A 19 -13.38 8.38 2.77
CA PRO A 19 -12.91 7.14 2.18
C PRO A 19 -12.74 7.23 0.66
N ILE A 20 -11.60 6.73 0.16
CA ILE A 20 -11.30 6.71 -1.26
C ILE A 20 -12.01 5.53 -1.93
N THR A 21 -12.39 5.72 -3.20
CA THR A 21 -12.98 4.67 -4.03
C THR A 21 -11.89 3.88 -4.74
N ARG A 22 -12.26 2.73 -5.30
CA ARG A 22 -11.37 1.92 -6.15
C ARG A 22 -10.73 2.73 -7.28
N ALA A 23 -11.51 3.59 -7.94
CA ALA A 23 -11.00 4.43 -9.03
C ALA A 23 -9.91 5.43 -8.58
N TYR A 24 -10.04 5.98 -7.37
CA TYR A 24 -9.01 6.87 -6.82
C TYR A 24 -7.76 6.10 -6.43
N TRP A 25 -7.92 4.91 -5.87
CA TRP A 25 -6.80 4.01 -5.58
C TRP A 25 -6.02 3.67 -6.85
N ASP A 26 -6.68 3.18 -7.90
CA ASP A 26 -6.03 2.80 -9.16
C ASP A 26 -5.29 4.00 -9.81
N ALA A 27 -5.90 5.19 -9.78
CA ALA A 27 -5.28 6.41 -10.28
C ALA A 27 -4.04 6.82 -9.45
N ALA A 28 -4.08 6.65 -8.13
CA ALA A 28 -2.97 6.94 -7.26
C ALA A 28 -1.82 5.94 -7.48
N VAL A 29 -2.11 4.64 -7.57
CA VAL A 29 -1.14 3.58 -7.88
C VAL A 29 -0.41 3.86 -9.19
N ALA A 30 -1.16 4.13 -10.25
CA ALA A 30 -0.59 4.47 -11.57
C ALA A 30 0.31 5.71 -11.50
N ARG A 31 -0.03 6.67 -10.63
CA ARG A 31 0.68 7.94 -10.50
C ARG A 31 1.92 7.87 -9.61
N VAL A 32 1.96 7.03 -8.57
CA VAL A 32 3.11 6.91 -7.65
C VAL A 32 4.11 5.83 -8.07
N GLY A 33 3.67 4.86 -8.87
CA GLY A 33 4.47 3.73 -9.31
C GLY A 33 4.61 2.62 -8.27
N GLY A 34 4.70 1.36 -8.74
CA GLY A 34 4.58 0.14 -7.92
C GLY A 34 5.42 0.10 -6.64
N HIS A 35 6.66 0.60 -6.68
CA HIS A 35 7.56 0.61 -5.52
C HIS A 35 7.10 1.50 -4.35
N ARG A 36 6.23 2.49 -4.60
CA ARG A 36 5.73 3.44 -3.58
C ARG A 36 4.32 3.09 -3.10
N VAL A 37 3.65 2.14 -3.72
CA VAL A 37 2.29 1.72 -3.34
C VAL A 37 2.22 1.20 -1.89
N PRO A 38 3.21 0.46 -1.35
CA PRO A 38 3.21 0.12 0.08
C PRO A 38 3.14 1.36 0.99
N GLN A 39 3.97 2.36 0.70
CA GLN A 39 4.01 3.59 1.49
C GLN A 39 2.68 4.36 1.39
N LEU A 40 2.13 4.46 0.18
CA LEU A 40 0.83 5.07 -0.06
C LEU A 40 -0.28 4.37 0.73
N LEU A 41 -0.31 3.03 0.72
CA LEU A 41 -1.31 2.25 1.45
C LEU A 41 -1.24 2.54 2.95
N ALA A 42 -0.05 2.54 3.54
CA ALA A 42 0.13 2.80 4.96
C ALA A 42 -0.38 4.21 5.32
N GLU A 43 0.04 5.23 4.58
CA GLU A 43 -0.36 6.62 4.83
C GLU A 43 -1.89 6.82 4.72
N LEU A 44 -2.54 6.22 3.71
CA LEU A 44 -3.99 6.32 3.56
C LEU A 44 -4.77 5.50 4.60
N THR A 45 -4.20 4.38 5.07
CA THR A 45 -4.82 3.57 6.13
C THR A 45 -4.72 4.28 7.48
N ASP A 46 -3.55 4.88 7.78
CA ASP A 46 -3.34 5.69 9.00
C ASP A 46 -4.28 6.91 9.03
N ALA A 47 -4.59 7.49 7.86
CA ALA A 47 -5.56 8.56 7.71
C ALA A 47 -7.02 8.10 7.71
N GLY A 48 -7.31 6.80 7.82
CA GLY A 48 -8.68 6.26 7.81
C GLY A 48 -9.39 6.38 6.46
N LEU A 49 -8.64 6.56 5.37
CA LEU A 49 -9.19 6.79 4.02
C LEU A 49 -9.39 5.49 3.22
N VAL A 50 -8.81 4.39 3.66
CA VAL A 50 -9.03 3.07 3.04
C VAL A 50 -10.18 2.36 3.76
N GLY A 51 -11.35 2.32 3.11
CA GLY A 51 -12.53 1.64 3.66
C GLY A 51 -12.41 0.11 3.63
N ALA A 52 -13.21 -0.57 4.45
CA ALA A 52 -13.19 -2.03 4.61
C ALA A 52 -13.37 -2.80 3.29
N ASP A 53 -14.19 -2.29 2.36
CA ASP A 53 -14.41 -2.94 1.06
C ASP A 53 -13.19 -2.85 0.13
N LEU A 54 -12.37 -1.80 0.29
CA LEU A 54 -11.19 -1.56 -0.55
C LEU A 54 -9.94 -2.22 0.03
N LEU A 55 -9.85 -2.30 1.36
CA LEU A 55 -8.64 -2.70 2.08
C LEU A 55 -8.06 -4.06 1.61
N PRO A 56 -8.83 -5.15 1.43
CA PRO A 56 -8.26 -6.42 0.99
C PRO A 56 -7.60 -6.35 -0.40
N GLY A 57 -8.25 -5.65 -1.33
CA GLY A 57 -7.70 -5.46 -2.68
C GLY A 57 -6.44 -4.58 -2.65
N ALA A 58 -6.47 -3.49 -1.89
CA ALA A 58 -5.36 -2.56 -1.79
C ALA A 58 -4.12 -3.19 -1.12
N VAL A 59 -4.31 -4.02 -0.08
CA VAL A 59 -3.24 -4.76 0.59
C VAL A 59 -2.59 -5.77 -0.36
N ALA A 60 -3.39 -6.58 -1.06
CA ALA A 60 -2.88 -7.56 -2.01
C ALA A 60 -2.10 -6.90 -3.17
N GLU A 61 -2.63 -5.80 -3.70
CA GLU A 61 -2.00 -5.04 -4.78
C GLU A 61 -0.70 -4.38 -4.32
N ALA A 62 -0.69 -3.73 -3.16
CA ALA A 62 0.51 -3.09 -2.61
C ALA A 62 1.62 -4.10 -2.33
N TRP A 63 1.26 -5.32 -1.88
CA TRP A 63 2.23 -6.40 -1.71
C TRP A 63 2.83 -6.84 -3.05
N ALA A 64 1.98 -7.05 -4.06
CA ALA A 64 2.39 -7.52 -5.37
C ALA A 64 3.15 -6.48 -6.21
N SER A 65 2.94 -5.18 -5.95
CA SER A 65 3.50 -4.10 -6.77
C SER A 65 4.96 -3.77 -6.45
N ALA A 66 5.50 -4.28 -5.34
CA ALA A 66 6.87 -4.04 -4.92
C ALA A 66 7.68 -5.34 -4.98
N ASP A 67 8.79 -5.35 -5.72
CA ASP A 67 9.70 -6.51 -5.79
C ASP A 67 10.22 -6.96 -4.41
N ARG A 68 10.37 -6.00 -3.49
CA ARG A 68 10.80 -6.22 -2.10
C ARG A 68 9.87 -5.46 -1.15
N PRO A 69 8.67 -5.98 -0.86
CA PRO A 69 7.66 -5.23 -0.09
C PRO A 69 8.10 -4.98 1.36
N LEU A 70 8.96 -5.86 1.90
CA LEU A 70 9.56 -5.71 3.24
C LEU A 70 10.64 -4.61 3.31
N ASP A 71 11.23 -4.21 2.18
CA ASP A 71 12.13 -3.04 2.13
C ASP A 71 11.34 -1.72 2.12
N ARG A 72 10.02 -1.78 1.86
CA ARG A 72 9.15 -0.61 1.73
C ARG A 72 8.30 -0.35 2.97
N LEU A 73 7.88 -1.42 3.65
CA LEU A 73 7.19 -1.34 4.94
C LEU A 73 7.70 -2.44 5.89
N PRO A 74 7.82 -2.14 7.20
CA PRO A 74 8.21 -3.14 8.18
C PRO A 74 7.26 -4.34 8.21
N ALA A 75 7.78 -5.54 8.46
CA ALA A 75 6.98 -6.77 8.53
C ALA A 75 5.83 -6.69 9.56
N ALA A 76 6.02 -5.95 10.67
CA ALA A 76 4.96 -5.71 11.64
C ALA A 76 3.77 -4.95 11.04
N ARG A 77 4.05 -3.91 10.24
CA ARG A 77 3.02 -3.11 9.57
C ARG A 77 2.27 -3.93 8.53
N TRP A 78 2.98 -4.77 7.77
CA TRP A 78 2.32 -5.71 6.87
C TRP A 78 1.39 -6.68 7.61
N ARG A 79 1.82 -7.25 8.75
CA ARG A 79 0.96 -8.14 9.54
C ARG A 79 -0.32 -7.47 10.01
N GLU A 80 -0.25 -6.21 10.44
CA GLU A 80 -1.44 -5.41 10.79
C GLU A 80 -2.36 -5.25 9.57
N LEU A 81 -1.82 -4.77 8.44
CA LEU A 81 -2.60 -4.54 7.22
C LEU A 81 -3.28 -5.81 6.69
N PHE A 82 -2.57 -6.95 6.68
CA PHE A 82 -3.16 -8.24 6.31
C PHE A 82 -4.23 -8.69 7.31
N GLY A 83 -4.00 -8.48 8.60
CA GLY A 83 -4.96 -8.78 9.66
C GLY A 83 -6.25 -7.96 9.53
N ASP A 84 -6.13 -6.66 9.36
CA ASP A 84 -7.26 -5.74 9.17
C ASP A 84 -8.03 -6.02 7.87
N ALA A 85 -7.31 -6.48 6.84
CA ALA A 85 -7.90 -6.94 5.58
C ALA A 85 -8.59 -8.31 5.66
N GLY A 86 -8.46 -9.04 6.78
CA GLY A 86 -8.95 -10.42 6.88
C GLY A 86 -8.23 -11.40 5.95
N LEU A 87 -7.00 -11.08 5.54
CA LEU A 87 -6.19 -11.87 4.62
C LEU A 87 -5.08 -12.62 5.36
N ALA A 88 -4.76 -13.82 4.88
CA ALA A 88 -3.54 -14.49 5.32
C ALA A 88 -2.32 -13.78 4.70
N PRO A 89 -1.29 -13.40 5.50
CA PRO A 89 -0.07 -12.85 4.94
C PRO A 89 0.61 -13.91 4.05
N PRO A 90 1.12 -13.53 2.87
CA PRO A 90 1.83 -14.44 2.00
C PRO A 90 3.07 -15.00 2.72
N ALA A 91 3.38 -16.26 2.45
CA ALA A 91 4.61 -16.87 2.94
C ALA A 91 5.79 -16.07 2.38
N VAL A 92 6.51 -15.38 3.27
CA VAL A 92 7.77 -14.75 2.90
C VAL A 92 8.75 -15.90 2.70
N THR A 93 8.87 -16.38 1.46
CA THR A 93 10.03 -17.17 1.10
C THR A 93 11.20 -16.21 1.14
N ASP A 94 11.86 -16.13 2.29
CA ASP A 94 13.20 -15.58 2.37
C ASP A 94 13.95 -16.24 1.23
N GLY A 95 14.40 -15.44 0.26
CA GLY A 95 15.09 -15.94 -0.92
C GLY A 95 16.32 -16.66 -0.39
N SER A 96 16.19 -17.96 -0.17
CA SER A 96 17.25 -18.81 0.32
C SER A 96 18.34 -18.65 -0.71
N SER A 97 19.39 -17.92 -0.30
CA SER A 97 20.65 -17.93 -0.98
C SER A 97 21.00 -19.40 -1.19
N SER A 98 20.90 -19.86 -2.44
CA SER A 98 21.57 -21.09 -2.81
C SER A 98 23.07 -20.82 -2.72
N PRO A 99 23.84 -21.76 -2.14
CA PRO A 99 25.28 -21.63 -1.90
C PRO A 99 26.09 -21.49 -3.19
#